data_AF-A0A4C1UXH6-F1
#
_entry.id   AF-A0A4C1UXH6-F1
#
_cell.length_a   1.000
_cell.length_b   1.000
_cell.length_c   1.000
_cell.angle_alpha   90.00
_cell.angle_beta   90.00
_cell.angle_gamma   90.00
#
_symmetry.space_group_name_H-M   'P 1'
#
loop_
_entity.id
_entity.type
_entity.pdbx_description
1 polymer ?
#
loop_
_entity_poly.entity_id
_entity_poly.type
_entity_poly.pdbx_seq_one_letter_code
_entity_poly.pdbx_strand_id
1 'polypeptide(L)'
;MIPLLKYKLKDANWNGYRNRLDHRFAKLLTSDLTSRADVLSQTMLSVADDMFPLKKRSVVGIPSPPWWDQECSRALQEGRGAEILQCRNMSQDNFINLSKMRASFGFFAEERIARLL
;
A
#
# COMPACT_ATOMS: atom_id res chain seq x y z
N MET A 1 11.07 -2.53 -10.23
CA MET A 1 9.92 -2.64 -9.29
C MET A 1 8.68 -2.98 -10.11
N ILE A 2 8.21 -4.22 -10.09
CA ILE A 2 7.01 -4.60 -10.85
C ILE A 2 5.80 -4.13 -10.02
N PRO A 3 4.93 -3.26 -10.53
CA PRO A 3 3.76 -2.83 -9.77
C PRO A 3 2.88 -4.04 -9.47
N LEU A 4 2.66 -4.29 -8.18
CA LEU A 4 1.76 -5.34 -7.73
C LEU A 4 0.34 -5.01 -8.19
N LEU A 5 -0.11 -5.66 -9.26
CA LEU A 5 -1.49 -5.55 -9.76
C LEU A 5 -2.47 -5.94 -8.65
N LYS A 6 -3.18 -4.93 -8.11
CA LYS A 6 -4.20 -5.00 -7.05
C LYS A 6 -5.34 -5.97 -7.39
N TYR A 7 -5.70 -6.04 -8.67
CA TYR A 7 -6.88 -6.76 -9.17
C TYR A 7 -6.53 -8.08 -9.87
N LYS A 8 -7.47 -9.03 -9.86
CA LYS A 8 -7.43 -10.23 -10.71
C LYS A 8 -8.09 -9.95 -12.06
N LEU A 9 -7.37 -9.32 -12.97
CA LEU A 9 -7.89 -8.90 -14.29
C LEU A 9 -8.46 -10.05 -15.14
N LYS A 10 -7.95 -11.28 -14.96
CA LYS A 10 -8.45 -12.47 -15.66
C LYS A 10 -9.86 -12.90 -15.25
N ASP A 11 -10.27 -12.56 -14.02
CA ASP A 11 -11.57 -12.93 -13.45
C ASP A 11 -12.53 -11.73 -13.44
N ALA A 12 -12.14 -10.61 -14.06
CA ALA A 12 -12.90 -9.37 -14.06
C ALA A 12 -14.09 -9.42 -15.02
N ASN A 13 -15.26 -8.97 -14.56
CA ASN A 13 -16.42 -8.77 -15.42
C ASN A 13 -16.29 -7.45 -16.20
N TRP A 14 -15.60 -7.49 -17.32
CA TRP A 14 -15.34 -6.33 -18.18
C TRP A 14 -16.63 -5.70 -18.75
N ASN A 15 -17.64 -6.50 -19.07
CA ASN A 15 -18.92 -5.99 -19.56
C ASN A 15 -19.67 -5.23 -18.45
N GLY A 16 -19.68 -5.76 -17.23
CA GLY A 16 -20.26 -5.07 -16.08
C GLY A 16 -19.54 -3.77 -15.74
N TYR A 17 -18.21 -3.77 -15.82
CA TYR A 17 -17.38 -2.57 -15.63
C TYR A 17 -17.74 -1.51 -16.66
N ARG A 18 -17.76 -1.87 -17.96
CA ARG A 18 -18.14 -0.96 -19.04
C ARG A 18 -19.52 -0.35 -18.84
N ASN A 19 -20.53 -1.17 -18.56
CA ASN A 19 -21.91 -0.69 -18.36
C ASN A 19 -22.02 0.31 -17.20
N ARG A 20 -21.32 0.05 -16.08
CA ARG A 20 -21.29 1.00 -14.95
C ARG A 20 -20.53 2.28 -15.28
N LEU A 21 -19.44 2.16 -16.04
CA LEU A 21 -18.65 3.30 -16.48
C LEU A 21 -19.47 4.24 -17.35
N ASP A 22 -20.15 3.68 -18.35
CA ASP A 22 -21.00 4.43 -19.28
C ASP A 22 -22.11 5.18 -18.54
N HIS A 23 -22.74 4.55 -17.54
CA HIS A 23 -23.73 5.20 -16.68
C HIS A 23 -23.14 6.38 -15.87
N ARG A 24 -21.96 6.20 -15.26
CA ARG A 24 -21.31 7.29 -14.50
C ARG A 24 -20.80 8.41 -15.40
N PHE A 25 -20.35 8.09 -16.62
CA PHE A 25 -19.89 9.08 -17.58
C PHE A 25 -21.01 9.92 -18.17
N ALA A 26 -22.18 9.31 -18.44
CA ALA A 26 -23.37 10.07 -18.83
C ALA A 26 -23.72 11.17 -17.80
N LYS A 27 -23.50 10.88 -16.51
CA LYS A 27 -23.71 11.83 -15.40
C LYS A 27 -22.60 12.89 -15.25
N LEU A 28 -21.36 12.56 -15.64
CA LEU A 28 -20.22 13.48 -15.57
C LEU A 28 -20.18 14.49 -16.73
N LEU A 29 -20.71 14.09 -17.88
CA LEU A 29 -20.79 14.93 -19.08
C LEU A 29 -21.72 16.12 -18.93
N THR A 30 -22.57 16.14 -17.89
CA THR A 30 -23.49 17.24 -17.59
C THR A 30 -22.94 18.27 -16.60
N SER A 31 -21.70 18.10 -16.12
CA SER A 31 -21.06 18.98 -15.13
C SER A 31 -19.86 19.77 -15.69
N ASP A 32 -19.51 20.86 -15.02
CA ASP A 32 -18.53 21.87 -15.46
C ASP A 32 -17.10 21.32 -15.67
N LEU A 33 -16.36 21.90 -16.63
CA LEU A 33 -15.26 21.25 -17.35
C LEU A 33 -13.87 21.27 -16.67
N THR A 34 -13.68 22.03 -15.60
CA THR A 34 -12.34 22.52 -15.21
C THR A 34 -11.45 21.51 -14.46
N SER A 35 -11.95 20.35 -14.00
CA SER A 35 -11.13 19.28 -13.37
C SER A 35 -11.40 17.86 -13.91
N ARG A 36 -11.74 17.76 -15.19
CA ARG A 36 -12.30 16.54 -15.78
C ARG A 36 -11.37 15.32 -15.75
N ALA A 37 -10.05 15.50 -15.84
CA ALA A 37 -9.10 14.38 -15.86
C ALA A 37 -8.98 13.66 -14.51
N ASP A 38 -8.96 14.40 -13.41
CA ASP A 38 -8.89 13.83 -12.06
C ASP A 38 -10.20 13.12 -11.71
N VAL A 39 -11.32 13.78 -11.98
CA VAL A 39 -12.65 13.21 -11.75
C VAL A 39 -12.88 11.96 -12.59
N LEU A 40 -12.41 11.96 -13.84
CA LEU A 40 -12.45 10.80 -14.73
C LEU A 40 -11.62 9.65 -14.15
N SER A 41 -10.37 9.92 -13.78
CA SER A 41 -9.45 8.91 -13.24
C SER A 41 -9.99 8.31 -11.94
N GLN A 42 -10.50 9.14 -11.02
CA GLN A 42 -11.12 8.69 -9.77
C GLN A 42 -12.39 7.87 -10.03
N THR A 43 -13.19 8.25 -11.01
CA THR A 43 -14.39 7.50 -11.38
C THR A 43 -14.04 6.12 -11.93
N MET A 44 -13.06 6.04 -12.83
CA MET A 44 -12.58 4.76 -13.39
C MET A 44 -12.04 3.85 -12.28
N LEU A 45 -11.22 4.40 -11.37
CA LEU A 45 -10.67 3.65 -10.24
C LEU A 45 -11.76 3.16 -9.29
N SER A 46 -12.75 4.00 -8.96
CA SER A 46 -13.87 3.62 -8.09
C SER A 46 -14.73 2.52 -8.71
N VAL A 47 -15.04 2.58 -10.01
CA VAL A 47 -15.80 1.51 -10.68
C VAL A 47 -14.99 0.21 -10.72
N ALA A 48 -13.67 0.30 -10.92
CA ALA A 48 -12.79 -0.86 -10.88
C ALA A 48 -12.76 -1.50 -9.48
N ASP A 49 -12.71 -0.68 -8.43
CA ASP A 49 -12.75 -1.15 -7.04
C ASP A 49 -14.06 -1.87 -6.69
N ASP A 50 -15.19 -1.40 -7.22
CA ASP A 50 -16.50 -2.04 -6.99
C ASP A 50 -16.66 -3.36 -7.75
N MET A 51 -15.98 -3.52 -8.89
CA MET A 51 -16.28 -4.57 -9.87
C MET A 51 -15.20 -5.65 -9.97
N PHE A 52 -13.94 -5.31 -9.73
CA PHE A 52 -12.84 -6.23 -9.94
C PHE A 52 -12.52 -7.01 -8.67
N PRO A 53 -12.45 -8.35 -8.76
CA PRO A 53 -12.04 -9.14 -7.61
C PRO A 53 -10.62 -8.77 -7.20
N LEU A 54 -10.46 -8.39 -5.93
CA LEU A 54 -9.15 -8.13 -5.35
C LEU A 54 -8.34 -9.41 -5.31
N LYS A 55 -7.04 -9.31 -5.58
CA LYS A 55 -6.14 -10.40 -5.20
C LYS A 55 -6.21 -10.56 -3.69
N LYS A 56 -6.68 -11.72 -3.22
CA LYS A 56 -6.50 -12.12 -1.83
C LYS A 56 -5.01 -11.99 -1.56
N ARG A 57 -4.60 -11.02 -0.73
CA ARG A 57 -3.28 -11.09 -0.12
C ARG A 57 -3.28 -12.41 0.61
N SER A 58 -2.45 -13.35 0.19
CA SER A 58 -2.23 -14.53 1.00
C SER A 58 -1.67 -14.01 2.32
N VAL A 59 -2.50 -13.98 3.36
CA VAL A 59 -2.05 -13.88 4.76
C VAL A 59 -1.48 -15.25 5.17
N VAL A 60 -0.84 -15.95 4.23
CA VAL A 60 0.19 -16.89 4.60
C VAL A 60 1.32 -15.96 4.99
N GLY A 61 1.37 -15.63 6.29
CA GLY A 61 2.48 -14.89 6.85
C GLY A 61 3.73 -15.58 6.36
N ILE A 62 4.58 -14.85 5.65
CA ILE A 62 5.89 -15.35 5.29
C ILE A 62 6.48 -15.83 6.61
N PRO A 63 6.78 -17.13 6.78
CA PRO A 63 7.30 -17.61 8.03
C PRO A 63 8.54 -16.78 8.33
N SER A 64 8.57 -16.20 9.53
CA SER A 64 9.69 -15.41 9.96
C SER A 64 10.96 -16.24 9.79
N PRO A 65 12.04 -15.68 9.22
CA PRO A 65 13.28 -16.41 9.05
C PRO A 65 13.74 -17.04 10.38
N PRO A 66 14.52 -18.14 10.38
CA PRO A 66 14.95 -18.79 11.61
C PRO A 66 15.75 -17.89 12.56
N TRP A 67 16.39 -16.85 12.01
CA TRP A 67 17.13 -15.83 12.74
C TRP A 67 16.26 -14.67 13.25
N TRP A 68 14.95 -14.66 12.96
CA TRP A 68 14.03 -13.63 13.38
C TRP A 68 13.54 -13.91 14.80
N ASP A 69 14.00 -13.11 15.76
CA ASP A 69 13.66 -13.28 17.16
C ASP A 69 12.66 -12.22 17.66
N GLN A 70 12.44 -12.24 18.97
CA GLN A 70 11.56 -11.31 19.65
C GLN A 70 12.06 -9.86 19.57
N GLU A 71 13.38 -9.64 19.51
CA GLU A 71 13.96 -8.31 19.38
C GLU A 71 13.68 -7.72 17.99
N CYS A 72 13.86 -8.50 16.92
CA CYS A 72 13.48 -8.11 15.57
C CYS A 72 11.98 -7.77 15.48
N SER A 73 11.14 -8.58 16.14
CA SER A 73 9.69 -8.36 16.16
C SER A 73 9.29 -7.08 16.90
N ARG A 74 9.91 -6.82 18.05
CA ARG A 74 9.69 -5.61 18.85
C ARG A 74 10.11 -4.36 18.08
N ALA A 75 11.33 -4.35 17.55
CA ALA A 75 11.82 -3.23 16.76
C ALA A 75 10.85 -2.93 15.60
N LEU A 76 10.35 -3.96 14.89
CA LEU A 76 9.45 -3.79 13.75
C LEU A 76 8.12 -3.14 14.16
N GLN A 77 7.60 -3.52 15.32
CA GLN A 77 6.39 -2.90 15.89
C GLN A 77 6.63 -1.45 16.27
N GLU A 78 7.73 -1.16 16.96
CA GLU A 78 8.08 0.20 17.38
C GLU A 78 8.34 1.11 16.18
N GLY A 79 9.03 0.62 15.15
CA GLY A 79 9.24 1.33 13.88
C GLY A 79 7.93 1.67 13.17
N ARG A 80 6.98 0.72 13.12
CA ARG A 80 5.63 0.98 12.60
C ARG A 80 4.87 2.03 13.43
N GLY A 81 5.03 1.98 14.76
CA GLY A 81 4.47 2.99 15.66
C GLY A 81 5.02 4.39 15.40
N ALA A 82 6.34 4.52 15.24
CA ALA A 82 7.01 5.78 14.92
C ALA A 82 6.60 6.33 13.55
N GLU A 83 6.43 5.45 12.54
CA GLU A 83 5.97 5.85 11.21
C GLU A 83 4.52 6.38 11.26
N ILE A 84 3.62 5.70 11.99
CA ILE A 84 2.24 6.19 12.20
C ILE A 84 2.25 7.54 12.91
N LEU A 85 3.08 7.71 13.94
CA LEU A 85 3.20 8.97 14.67
C LEU A 85 3.70 10.11 13.76
N GLN A 86 4.70 9.84 12.92
CA GLN A 86 5.19 10.83 11.95
C GLN A 86 4.12 11.19 10.91
N CYS A 87 3.41 10.20 10.37
CA CYS A 87 2.31 10.46 9.42
C CYS A 87 1.18 11.30 10.04
N ARG A 88 0.90 11.11 11.33
CA ARG A 88 -0.13 11.87 12.05
C ARG A 88 0.34 13.27 12.45
N ASN A 89 1.61 13.42 12.78
CA ASN A 89 2.20 14.67 13.24
C ASN A 89 3.64 14.79 12.71
N MET A 90 3.83 15.59 11.66
CA MET A 90 5.11 15.80 10.98
C MET A 90 6.03 16.75 11.77
N SER A 91 6.34 16.41 13.01
CA SER A 91 7.31 17.16 13.83
C SER A 91 8.74 16.70 13.54
N GLN A 92 9.71 17.59 13.79
CA GLN A 92 11.13 17.28 13.67
C GLN A 92 11.56 16.16 14.63
N ASP A 93 11.00 16.12 15.84
CA ASP A 93 11.27 15.06 16.82
C ASP A 93 10.78 13.69 16.34
N ASN A 94 9.60 13.64 15.70
CA ASN A 94 9.06 12.40 15.12
C ASN A 94 9.92 11.91 13.96
N PHE A 95 10.43 12.83 13.13
CA PHE A 95 11.37 12.50 12.07
C PHE A 95 12.70 11.96 12.61
N ILE A 96 13.27 12.59 13.64
CA ILE A 96 14.51 12.14 14.29
C ILE A 96 14.31 10.75 14.90
N ASN A 97 13.19 10.53 15.59
CA ASN A 97 12.87 9.23 16.19
C ASN A 97 12.71 8.14 15.13
N LEU A 98 11.97 8.36 14.04
CA LEU A 98 11.88 7.37 12.96
C LEU A 98 13.25 7.10 12.31
N SER A 99 14.07 8.15 12.14
CA SER A 99 15.40 8.02 11.55
C SER A 99 16.33 7.15 12.42
N LYS A 100 16.31 7.33 13.75
CA LYS A 100 17.04 6.48 14.69
C LYS A 100 16.62 5.01 14.58
N MET A 101 15.32 4.76 14.54
CA MET A 101 14.77 3.40 14.44
C MET A 101 15.16 2.71 13.12
N ARG A 102 15.16 3.45 12.01
CA ARG A 102 15.61 2.94 10.70
C ARG A 102 17.10 2.61 10.69
N ALA A 103 17.92 3.46 11.29
CA ALA A 103 19.36 3.22 11.41
C ALA A 103 19.66 1.96 12.23
N SER A 104 18.98 1.78 13.36
CA SER A 104 19.10 0.56 14.18
C SER A 104 18.69 -0.69 13.39
N PHE A 105 17.61 -0.63 12.61
CA PHE A 105 17.18 -1.75 11.77
C PHE A 105 18.20 -2.16 10.71
N GLY A 106 18.81 -1.18 10.04
CA GLY A 106 19.85 -1.43 9.04
C GLY A 106 21.03 -2.18 9.64
N PHE A 107 21.49 -1.75 10.82
CA PHE A 107 22.59 -2.39 11.54
C PHE A 107 22.25 -3.84 11.94
N PHE A 108 21.05 -4.09 12.48
CA PHE A 108 20.62 -5.44 12.84
C PHE A 108 20.54 -6.38 11.63
N ALA A 109 20.11 -5.88 10.47
CA ALA A 109 20.02 -6.68 9.26
C ALA A 109 21.42 -7.04 8.74
N GLU A 110 22.34 -6.07 8.68
CA GLU A 110 23.70 -6.30 8.19
C GLU A 110 24.51 -7.22 9.12
N GLU A 111 24.46 -6.99 10.43
CA GLU A 111 25.21 -7.80 11.40
C GLU A 111 24.73 -9.26 11.41
N ARG A 112 23.43 -9.50 11.25
CA ARG A 112 22.87 -10.86 11.21
C ARG A 112 23.11 -11.56 9.87
N ILE A 113 23.06 -10.84 8.76
CA ILE A 113 23.47 -11.40 7.46
C ILE A 113 24.94 -11.80 7.49
N ALA A 114 25.81 -10.99 8.10
CA ALA A 114 27.24 -11.28 8.23
C ALA A 114 27.54 -12.51 9.10
N ARG A 115 26.68 -12.85 10.08
CA ARG A 115 26.81 -14.06 10.91
C ARG A 115 26.30 -15.34 10.24
N LEU A 116 25.64 -15.23 9.08
CA LEU A 116 25.06 -16.35 8.33
C LEU A 116 25.87 -16.74 7.09
N LEU A 117 26.91 -15.97 6.74
CA LEU A 117 27.85 -16.21 5.66
C LEU A 117 29.18 -16.75 6.20
#